data_AF-A0A0M4R1G4-F1
#
_entry.id   AF-A0A0M4R1G4-F1
#
_cell.length_a   1.000
_cell.length_b   1.000
_cell.length_c   1.000
_cell.angle_alpha   90.00
_cell.angle_beta   90.00
_cell.angle_gamma   90.00
#
_symmetry.space_group_name_H-M   'P 1'
#
loop_
_entity.id
_entity.type
_entity.pdbx_description
1 polymer ?
#
loop_
_entity_poly.entity_id
_entity_poly.type
_entity_poly.pdbx_seq_one_letter_code
_entity_poly.pdbx_strand_id
1 'polypeptide(L)'
;MPSPPASPPVPARVAAALRASWGRDTCDVADVTGWTPDRPSRGQCGATALVLHDLFGGDLLLAEVWQADGRLQGYHWWNRLPGGAEVDLTRDQFGPGETVHPPRVVVRPEGPPRRCRAQYELLRRRVLDRLDGPG
;
A
#
# COMPACT_ATOMS: atom_id res chain seq x y z
N MET A 1 -7.71 28.66 14.97
CA MET A 1 -8.36 27.36 15.14
C MET A 1 -7.25 26.35 15.41
N PRO A 2 -7.29 25.56 16.49
CA PRO A 2 -6.31 24.49 16.67
C PRO A 2 -6.49 23.48 15.54
N SER A 3 -5.40 23.09 14.89
CA SER A 3 -5.38 21.96 13.96
C SER A 3 -5.96 20.73 14.66
N PRO A 4 -6.73 19.86 13.95
CA PRO A 4 -7.19 18.63 14.56
C PRO A 4 -5.97 17.81 15.02
N PRO A 5 -6.08 17.01 16.10
CA PRO A 5 -5.00 16.12 16.49
C PRO A 5 -4.67 15.22 15.30
N ALA A 6 -3.38 15.12 14.95
CA ALA A 6 -2.92 14.14 13.97
C ALA A 6 -3.39 12.76 14.46
N SER A 7 -4.24 12.08 13.67
CA SER A 7 -4.68 10.73 14.00
C SER A 7 -3.46 9.84 14.24
N PRO A 8 -3.55 8.84 15.13
CA PRO A 8 -2.41 8.00 15.41
C PRO A 8 -1.96 7.34 14.09
N PRO A 9 -0.65 7.32 13.81
CA PRO A 9 -0.11 6.55 12.70
C PRO A 9 -0.54 5.09 12.86
N VAL A 10 -0.60 4.33 11.76
CA VAL A 10 -0.78 2.87 11.84
C VAL A 10 0.15 2.32 12.92
N PRO A 11 -0.35 1.49 13.86
CA PRO A 11 0.45 0.98 14.95
C PRO A 11 1.77 0.40 14.42
N ALA A 12 2.90 0.74 15.06
CA ALA A 12 4.23 0.38 14.58
C ALA A 12 4.37 -1.13 14.29
N ARG A 13 3.72 -1.97 15.10
CA ARG A 13 3.64 -3.43 14.90
C ARG A 13 3.03 -3.84 13.56
N VAL A 14 1.98 -3.14 13.11
CA VAL A 14 1.28 -3.45 11.84
C VAL A 14 2.13 -3.00 10.67
N ALA A 15 2.73 -1.81 10.75
CA ALA A 15 3.67 -1.35 9.74
C ALA A 15 4.88 -2.29 9.61
N ALA A 16 5.43 -2.76 10.74
CA ALA A 16 6.52 -3.74 10.77
C ALA A 16 6.09 -5.08 10.16
N ALA A 17 4.91 -5.60 10.54
CA ALA A 17 4.38 -6.85 10.00
C ALA A 17 4.18 -6.80 8.47
N LEU A 18 3.68 -5.68 7.94
CA LEU A 18 3.54 -5.46 6.50
C LEU A 18 4.90 -5.47 5.80
N ARG A 19 5.84 -4.66 6.27
CA ARG A 19 7.20 -4.60 5.69
C ARG A 19 7.91 -5.95 5.72
N ALA A 20 7.78 -6.68 6.82
CA ALA A 20 8.37 -8.03 6.97
C ALA A 20 7.65 -9.12 6.17
N SER A 21 6.48 -8.82 5.58
CA SER A 21 5.69 -9.76 4.78
C SER A 21 5.84 -9.55 3.27
N TRP A 22 6.39 -8.40 2.86
CA TRP A 22 6.70 -8.12 1.47
C TRP A 22 7.77 -9.06 0.94
N GLY A 23 7.61 -9.39 -0.34
CA GLY A 23 8.50 -10.27 -1.07
C GLY A 23 8.15 -10.25 -2.55
N ARG A 24 9.00 -10.87 -3.37
CA ARG A 24 8.78 -10.94 -4.82
C ARG A 24 7.45 -11.62 -5.19
N ASP A 25 6.95 -12.51 -4.36
CA ASP A 25 5.71 -13.27 -4.53
C ASP A 25 4.44 -12.53 -4.09
N THR A 26 4.60 -11.42 -3.36
CA THR A 26 3.51 -10.48 -3.02
C THR A 26 3.57 -9.22 -3.90
N CYS A 27 4.64 -9.06 -4.67
CA CYS A 27 4.79 -7.99 -5.63
C CYS A 27 3.81 -8.15 -6.80
N ASP A 28 3.28 -7.03 -7.25
CA ASP A 28 2.56 -6.90 -8.49
C ASP A 28 3.32 -7.53 -9.67
N VAL A 29 2.62 -8.32 -10.48
CA VAL A 29 3.19 -8.97 -11.66
C VAL A 29 3.78 -7.98 -12.67
N ALA A 30 3.22 -6.76 -12.74
CA ALA A 30 3.73 -5.72 -13.62
C ALA A 30 5.05 -5.10 -13.14
N ASP A 31 5.31 -5.13 -11.83
CA ASP A 31 6.47 -4.51 -11.20
C ASP A 31 7.54 -5.51 -10.75
N VAL A 32 7.27 -6.81 -10.89
CA VAL A 32 8.16 -7.90 -10.42
C VAL A 32 9.56 -7.86 -11.03
N THR A 33 9.71 -7.28 -12.22
CA THR A 33 11.00 -7.08 -12.90
C THR A 33 11.83 -5.96 -12.27
N GLY A 34 11.17 -4.95 -11.69
CA GLY A 34 11.80 -3.84 -10.98
C GLY A 34 11.92 -4.06 -9.47
N TRP A 35 11.38 -5.17 -8.95
CA TRP A 35 11.48 -5.51 -7.53
C TRP A 35 12.87 -6.03 -7.18
N THR A 36 13.43 -5.52 -6.08
CA THR A 36 14.70 -6.00 -5.51
C THR A 36 14.58 -6.10 -3.99
N PRO A 37 15.44 -6.90 -3.31
CA PRO A 37 15.49 -6.94 -1.85
C PRO A 37 15.77 -5.57 -1.21
N ASP A 38 16.52 -4.70 -1.89
CA ASP A 38 16.83 -3.34 -1.42
C ASP A 38 15.67 -2.35 -1.62
N ARG A 39 14.67 -2.69 -2.45
CA ARG A 39 13.44 -1.91 -2.66
C ARG A 39 12.21 -2.82 -2.54
N PRO A 40 11.95 -3.36 -1.34
CA PRO A 40 10.94 -4.39 -1.16
C PRO A 40 9.50 -3.88 -1.34
N SER A 41 9.27 -2.56 -1.24
CA SER A 41 7.97 -1.91 -1.43
C SER A 41 7.51 -1.80 -2.88
N ARG A 42 8.40 -2.03 -3.87
CA ARG A 42 8.06 -1.99 -5.30
C ARG A 42 6.92 -2.95 -5.60
N GLY A 43 5.85 -2.46 -6.23
CA GLY A 43 4.69 -3.27 -6.59
C GLY A 43 3.89 -3.79 -5.38
N GLN A 44 4.09 -3.26 -4.17
CA GLN A 44 3.35 -3.70 -2.97
C GLN A 44 2.14 -2.82 -2.64
N CYS A 45 1.97 -1.67 -3.31
CA CYS A 45 0.99 -0.65 -2.92
C CYS A 45 -0.45 -1.17 -2.89
N GLY A 46 -0.91 -1.81 -3.95
CA GLY A 46 -2.29 -2.30 -4.04
C GLY A 46 -2.62 -3.33 -2.95
N ALA A 47 -1.78 -4.35 -2.79
CA ALA A 47 -1.98 -5.38 -1.77
C ALA A 47 -1.90 -4.79 -0.35
N THR A 48 -0.92 -3.91 -0.10
CA THR A 48 -0.75 -3.24 1.20
C THR A 48 -1.96 -2.37 1.55
N ALA A 49 -2.46 -1.58 0.58
CA ALA A 49 -3.61 -0.70 0.80
C ALA A 49 -4.90 -1.48 1.12
N LEU A 50 -5.09 -2.64 0.49
CA LEU A 50 -6.22 -3.52 0.77
C LEU A 50 -6.12 -4.16 2.16
N VAL A 51 -4.93 -4.62 2.57
CA VAL A 51 -4.72 -5.19 3.91
C VAL A 51 -4.93 -4.13 5.00
N LEU A 52 -4.40 -2.92 4.82
CA LEU A 52 -4.64 -1.82 5.76
C LEU A 52 -6.13 -1.45 5.82
N HIS A 53 -6.81 -1.41 4.68
CA HIS A 53 -8.26 -1.18 4.64
C HIS A 53 -9.05 -2.30 5.33
N ASP A 54 -8.64 -3.57 5.24
CA ASP A 54 -9.27 -4.66 5.98
C ASP A 54 -9.15 -4.48 7.50
N LEU A 55 -8.00 -3.96 7.97
CA LEU A 55 -7.70 -3.82 9.39
C LEU A 55 -8.31 -2.56 10.02
N PHE A 56 -8.38 -1.46 9.26
CA PHE A 56 -8.72 -0.14 9.81
C PHE A 56 -9.88 0.56 9.10
N GLY A 57 -10.36 0.05 7.97
CA GLY A 57 -11.32 0.74 7.11
C GLY A 57 -10.74 2.02 6.50
N GLY A 58 -11.59 3.06 6.39
CA GLY A 58 -11.23 4.34 5.77
C GLY A 58 -11.43 4.36 4.26
N ASP A 59 -10.77 5.30 3.59
CA ASP A 59 -10.79 5.44 2.14
C ASP A 59 -9.61 4.74 1.49
N LEU A 60 -9.82 4.17 0.30
CA LEU A 60 -8.72 3.86 -0.63
C LEU A 60 -8.45 5.09 -1.50
N LEU A 61 -7.19 5.50 -1.56
CA LEU A 61 -6.71 6.56 -2.40
C LEU A 61 -5.97 5.97 -3.60
N LEU A 62 -6.27 6.50 -4.79
CA LEU A 62 -5.69 6.09 -6.06
C LEU A 62 -5.13 7.32 -6.78
N ALA A 63 -3.86 7.29 -7.13
CA ALA A 63 -3.24 8.30 -7.98
C ALA A 63 -2.57 7.67 -9.20
N GLU A 64 -2.46 8.45 -10.27
CA GLU A 64 -1.59 8.14 -11.38
C GLU A 64 -0.12 8.41 -11.01
N VAL A 65 0.77 7.58 -11.55
CA VAL A 65 2.21 7.76 -11.45
C VAL A 65 2.74 8.04 -12.83
N TRP A 66 3.47 9.15 -12.96
CA TRP A 66 4.01 9.62 -14.24
C TRP A 66 5.53 9.61 -14.22
N GLN A 67 6.12 9.22 -15.34
CA GLN A 67 7.55 9.34 -15.59
C GLN A 67 7.91 10.79 -15.94
N ALA A 68 9.16 11.17 -15.73
CA ALA A 68 9.69 12.49 -16.10
C ALA A 68 9.58 12.80 -17.61
N ASP A 69 9.51 11.77 -18.46
CA ASP A 69 9.28 11.89 -19.91
C ASP A 69 7.80 12.10 -20.28
N GLY A 70 6.91 12.20 -19.29
CA GLY A 70 5.47 12.39 -19.49
C GLY A 70 4.69 11.11 -19.77
N ARG A 71 5.30 9.92 -19.67
CA ARG A 71 4.59 8.65 -19.83
C ARG A 71 3.92 8.20 -18.54
N LEU A 72 2.68 7.70 -18.63
CA LEU A 72 2.01 7.04 -17.51
C LEU A 72 2.78 5.75 -17.15
N GLN A 73 3.32 5.72 -15.93
CA GLN A 73 3.98 4.55 -15.35
C GLN A 73 2.93 3.52 -14.92
N GLY A 74 1.88 3.99 -14.25
CA GLY A 74 0.91 3.14 -13.59
C GLY A 74 0.11 3.89 -12.53
N TYR A 75 -0.33 3.16 -11.53
CA TYR A 75 -1.21 3.66 -10.48
C TYR A 75 -0.68 3.31 -9.10
N HIS A 76 -0.78 4.26 -8.18
CA HIS A 76 -0.39 4.12 -6.79
C HIS A 76 -1.60 4.08 -5.87
N TRP A 77 -1.56 3.19 -4.89
CA TRP A 77 -2.63 2.97 -3.92
C TRP A 77 -2.14 3.16 -2.49
N TRP A 78 -2.91 3.88 -1.69
CA TRP A 78 -2.69 4.01 -0.25
C TRP A 78 -4.02 4.28 0.47
N ASN A 79 -3.98 4.50 1.79
CA ASN A 79 -5.19 4.69 2.58
C ASN A 79 -5.27 6.09 3.18
N ARG A 80 -6.50 6.56 3.34
CA ARG A 80 -6.83 7.59 4.32
C ARG A 80 -7.67 6.95 5.42
N LEU A 81 -7.14 6.91 6.64
CA LEU A 81 -7.78 6.27 7.79
C LEU A 81 -9.01 7.06 8.27
N PRO A 82 -9.90 6.43 9.06
CA PRO A 82 -10.90 7.16 9.83
C PRO A 82 -10.25 8.30 10.63
N GLY A 83 -10.82 9.51 10.52
CA GLY A 83 -10.23 10.73 11.08
C GLY A 83 -9.32 11.51 10.11
N GLY A 84 -9.08 11.01 8.90
CA GLY A 84 -8.51 11.78 7.79
C GLY A 84 -7.00 11.70 7.61
N ALA A 85 -6.27 10.97 8.46
CA ALA A 85 -4.83 10.78 8.29
C ALA A 85 -4.52 9.83 7.13
N GLU A 86 -3.61 10.23 6.25
CA GLU A 86 -3.13 9.40 5.14
C GLU A 86 -1.96 8.53 5.56
N VAL A 87 -1.98 7.28 5.10
CA VAL A 87 -0.95 6.29 5.40
C VAL A 87 -0.52 5.62 4.09
N ASP A 88 0.73 5.87 3.73
CA ASP A 88 1.39 5.27 2.57
C ASP A 88 2.70 4.62 3.01
N LEU A 89 2.64 3.31 3.29
CA LEU A 89 3.82 2.54 3.68
C LEU A 89 4.74 2.23 2.50
N THR A 90 4.27 2.44 1.27
CA THR A 90 4.94 2.07 0.02
C THR A 90 5.40 3.27 -0.79
N ARG A 91 5.44 4.46 -0.17
CA ARG A 91 5.84 5.70 -0.84
C ARG A 91 7.27 5.65 -1.38
N ASP A 92 8.13 4.91 -0.69
CA ASP A 92 9.55 4.71 -1.00
C ASP A 92 9.79 3.79 -2.22
N GLN A 93 8.74 3.24 -2.83
CA GLN A 93 8.87 2.43 -4.04
C GLN A 93 9.26 3.23 -5.29
N PHE A 94 9.05 4.55 -5.25
CA PHE A 94 9.26 5.46 -6.36
C PHE A 94 10.65 6.09 -6.28
N GLY A 95 11.35 6.08 -7.42
CA GLY A 95 12.67 6.69 -7.55
C GLY A 95 12.62 8.12 -8.11
N PRO A 96 13.79 8.78 -8.24
CA PRO A 96 13.91 10.01 -9.01
C PRO A 96 13.35 9.81 -10.43
N GLY A 97 12.44 10.68 -10.85
CA GLY A 97 11.78 10.60 -12.16
C GLY A 97 10.37 9.98 -12.15
N GLU A 98 9.90 9.45 -11.02
CA GLU A 98 8.51 9.02 -10.86
C GLU A 98 7.75 10.04 -9.99
N THR A 99 6.66 10.59 -10.52
CA THR A 99 5.83 11.60 -9.85
C THR A 99 4.45 11.02 -9.58
N VAL A 100 4.05 10.98 -8.30
CA VAL A 100 2.70 10.61 -7.89
C VAL A 100 1.81 11.85 -7.95
N HIS A 101 0.77 11.80 -8.77
CA HIS A 101 -0.18 12.89 -8.94
C HIS A 101 -1.20 12.96 -7.76
N PRO A 102 -2.04 14.02 -7.70
CA PRO A 102 -3.09 14.08 -6.69
C PRO A 102 -4.03 12.86 -6.74
N PRO A 103 -4.41 12.29 -5.57
CA PRO A 103 -5.28 11.13 -5.54
C PRO A 103 -6.74 11.46 -5.79
N ARG A 104 -7.49 10.41 -6.14
CA ARG A 104 -8.94 10.34 -5.96
C ARG A 104 -9.30 9.24 -4.97
N VAL A 105 -10.44 9.40 -4.31
CA VAL A 105 -11.04 8.34 -3.48
C VAL A 105 -11.65 7.28 -4.37
N VAL A 106 -11.42 6.01 -4.02
CA VAL A 106 -12.02 4.86 -4.69
C VAL A 106 -12.77 4.03 -3.67
N VAL A 107 -14.03 3.71 -3.98
CA VAL A 107 -14.83 2.76 -3.21
C VAL A 107 -14.34 1.36 -3.53
N ARG A 108 -14.00 0.58 -2.50
CA ARG A 108 -13.63 -0.81 -2.67
C ARG A 108 -14.84 -1.62 -3.16
N PRO A 109 -14.74 -2.33 -4.31
CA PRO A 109 -15.77 -3.26 -4.71
C PRO A 109 -15.92 -4.41 -3.70
N GLU A 110 -17.12 -4.97 -3.58
CA GLU A 110 -17.34 -6.15 -2.76
C GLU A 110 -16.53 -7.36 -3.27
N GLY A 111 -16.06 -8.17 -2.32
CA GLY A 111 -15.31 -9.39 -2.59
C GLY A 111 -13.79 -9.20 -2.74
N PRO A 112 -13.07 -10.25 -3.17
CA PRO A 112 -11.62 -10.20 -3.35
C PRO A 112 -11.25 -9.30 -4.55
N PRO A 113 -10.04 -8.71 -4.54
CA PRO A 113 -9.59 -7.91 -5.67
C PRO A 113 -9.47 -8.77 -6.93
N ARG A 114 -9.88 -8.22 -8.08
CA ARG A 114 -9.78 -8.91 -9.38
C ARG A 114 -8.34 -9.05 -9.85
N ARG A 115 -7.52 -8.03 -9.59
CA ARG A 115 -6.11 -7.96 -9.96
C ARG A 115 -5.25 -8.30 -8.75
N CYS A 116 -4.18 -9.06 -8.97
CA CYS A 116 -3.22 -9.44 -7.92
C CYS A 116 -3.87 -10.12 -6.70
N ARG A 117 -4.93 -10.91 -6.91
CA ARG A 117 -5.66 -11.59 -5.83
C ARG A 117 -4.75 -12.46 -4.98
N ALA A 118 -3.93 -13.28 -5.61
CA ALA A 118 -3.03 -14.21 -4.92
C ALA A 118 -2.00 -13.47 -4.07
N GLN A 119 -1.43 -12.37 -4.59
CA GLN A 119 -0.48 -11.51 -3.89
C GLN A 119 -1.12 -10.89 -2.65
N TYR A 120 -2.33 -10.34 -2.79
CA TYR A 120 -3.09 -9.78 -1.68
C TYR A 120 -3.40 -10.84 -0.62
N GLU A 121 -3.89 -12.02 -1.01
CA GLU A 121 -4.22 -13.10 -0.07
C GLU A 121 -2.99 -13.61 0.68
N LEU A 122 -1.87 -13.76 -0.03
CA LEU A 122 -0.58 -14.15 0.57
C LEU A 122 -0.07 -13.09 1.54
N LEU A 123 -0.06 -11.81 1.14
CA LEU A 123 0.36 -10.71 2.00
C LEU A 123 -0.53 -10.65 3.25
N ARG A 124 -1.85 -10.71 3.08
CA ARG A 124 -2.82 -10.70 4.16
C ARG A 124 -2.57 -11.83 5.16
N ARG A 125 -2.37 -13.05 4.66
CA ARG A 125 -2.05 -14.22 5.50
C ARG A 125 -0.79 -13.96 6.32
N ARG A 126 0.32 -13.58 5.68
CA ARG A 126 1.61 -13.33 6.34
C ARG A 126 1.54 -12.23 7.41
N VAL A 127 0.75 -11.19 7.16
CA VAL A 127 0.54 -10.09 8.11
C VAL A 127 -0.24 -10.57 9.32
N LEU A 128 -1.36 -11.27 9.12
CA LEU A 128 -2.17 -11.79 10.23
C LEU A 128 -1.36 -12.78 11.08
N ASP A 129 -0.65 -13.73 10.45
CA ASP A 129 0.17 -14.71 11.17
C ASP A 129 1.25 -14.02 12.05
N ARG A 130 1.80 -12.87 11.61
CA ARG A 130 2.76 -12.06 12.38
C ARG A 130 2.12 -11.24 13.48
N LEU A 131 0.86 -10.84 13.33
CA LEU A 131 0.13 -10.10 14.35
C LEU A 131 -0.42 -11.01 15.44
N ASP A 132 -0.69 -12.28 15.11
CA ASP A 132 -1.20 -13.31 16.02
C ASP A 132 -0.08 -14.08 16.74
N GLY A 133 1.15 -14.05 16.22
CA GLY A 133 2.32 -14.69 16.85
C GLY A 133 2.83 -13.94 18.09
N PRO A 134 3.46 -14.63 19.06
CA PRO A 134 4.14 -13.96 20.17
C PRO A 134 5.31 -13.15 19.61
N GLY A 135 5.29 -11.83 19.85
CA GLY A 135 6.32 -10.89 19.42
C GLY A 135 7.67 -11.09 20.08
#